data_AF-A0A498FCS9-F1
#
_entry.id   AF-A0A498FCS9-F1
#
_cell.length_a   1.000
_cell.length_b   1.000
_cell.length_c   1.000
_cell.angle_alpha   90.00
_cell.angle_beta   90.00
_cell.angle_gamma   90.00
#
_symmetry.space_group_name_H-M   'P 1'
#
loop_
_entity.id
_entity.type
_entity.pdbx_description
1 polymer ?
#
loop_
_entity_poly.entity_id
_entity_poly.type
_entity_poly.pdbx_seq_one_letter_code
_entity_poly.pdbx_strand_id
1 'polypeptide(L)'
;MEYSAAFESDVGDVENAAIRLAESEADGEADPQLQSEFAAVLDHVLNTYAVDCESLTTHVEAVARIWRTRDHETTASKHVDTVHQAFMAEVCDDYDPVY
;
A
#
# COMPACT_ATOMS: atom_id res chain seq x y z
N MET A 1 4.34 -16.79 -2.32
CA MET A 1 3.58 -17.07 -1.06
C MET A 1 2.17 -17.53 -1.42
N GLU A 2 1.46 -18.29 -0.58
CA GLU A 2 0.04 -18.56 -0.80
C GLU A 2 -0.83 -17.34 -0.49
N TYR A 3 -1.80 -17.05 -1.36
CA TYR A 3 -2.74 -15.96 -1.13
C TYR A 3 -3.53 -16.17 0.18
N SER A 4 -3.77 -15.08 0.91
CA SER A 4 -4.74 -15.06 1.99
C SER A 4 -5.48 -13.73 2.05
N ALA A 5 -6.78 -13.78 2.35
CA ALA A 5 -7.60 -12.57 2.50
C ALA A 5 -7.12 -11.67 3.67
N ALA A 6 -6.48 -12.27 4.69
CA ALA A 6 -5.87 -11.51 5.78
C ALA A 6 -4.66 -10.70 5.29
N PHE A 7 -3.81 -11.31 4.47
CA PHE A 7 -2.67 -10.61 3.86
C PHE A 7 -3.13 -9.47 2.95
N GLU A 8 -4.12 -9.70 2.08
CA GLU A 8 -4.66 -8.66 1.21
C GLU A 8 -5.23 -7.48 2.01
N SER A 9 -5.97 -7.78 3.09
CA SER A 9 -6.50 -6.76 4.00
C SER A 9 -5.38 -5.96 4.66
N ASP A 10 -4.36 -6.62 5.20
CA ASP A 10 -3.25 -5.94 5.88
C ASP A 10 -2.43 -5.10 4.90
N VAL A 11 -2.24 -5.55 3.65
CA VAL A 11 -1.66 -4.75 2.57
C VAL A 11 -2.51 -3.52 2.28
N GLY A 12 -3.84 -3.66 2.21
CA GLY A 12 -4.76 -2.54 2.06
C GLY A 12 -4.67 -1.52 3.20
N ASP A 13 -4.42 -1.98 4.44
CA ASP A 13 -4.19 -1.09 5.58
C ASP A 13 -2.87 -0.32 5.46
N VAL A 14 -1.79 -0.95 4.99
CA VAL A 14 -0.51 -0.26 4.69
C VAL A 14 -0.73 0.81 3.61
N GLU A 15 -1.44 0.47 2.54
CA GLU A 15 -1.77 1.41 1.45
C GLU A 15 -2.56 2.60 1.98
N ASN A 16 -3.57 2.36 2.82
CA ASN A 16 -4.37 3.42 3.40
C ASN A 16 -3.54 4.34 4.30
N ALA A 17 -2.64 3.78 5.11
CA ALA A 17 -1.72 4.55 5.93
C ALA A 17 -0.77 5.42 5.09
N ALA A 18 -0.23 4.87 3.99
CA ALA A 18 0.63 5.60 3.05
C ALA A 18 -0.12 6.73 2.34
N ILE A 19 -1.38 6.48 1.97
CA ILE A 19 -2.30 7.46 1.39
C ILE A 19 -2.49 8.64 2.35
N ARG A 20 -2.88 8.38 3.60
CA ARG A 20 -3.12 9.42 4.60
C ARG A 20 -1.87 10.23 4.89
N LEU A 21 -0.72 9.57 4.96
CA LEU A 21 0.56 10.24 5.14
C LEU A 21 0.88 11.17 3.95
N ALA A 22 0.66 10.69 2.72
CA ALA A 22 0.87 11.48 1.52
C ALA A 22 -0.08 12.70 1.42
N GLU A 23 -1.32 12.56 1.88
CA GLU A 23 -2.28 13.67 1.98
C GLU A 23 -1.82 14.70 3.02
N SER A 24 -1.43 14.25 4.22
CA SER A 24 -0.90 15.14 5.28
C SER A 24 0.32 15.93 4.81
N GLU A 25 1.23 15.30 4.07
CA GLU A 25 2.41 15.97 3.51
C GLU A 25 2.05 17.01 2.45
N ALA A 26 0.97 16.80 1.69
CA ALA A 26 0.49 17.77 0.71
C ALA A 26 -0.09 19.03 1.39
N ASP A 27 -0.67 18.89 2.58
CA ASP A 27 -1.17 20.00 3.42
C ASP A 27 -0.05 20.79 4.13
N GLY A 28 1.21 20.37 4.00
CA GLY A 28 2.39 21.19 4.30
C GLY A 28 3.22 20.74 5.51
N GLU A 29 2.74 19.79 6.32
CA GLU A 29 3.55 19.15 7.35
C GLU A 29 3.16 17.68 7.50
N ALA A 30 4.16 16.79 7.48
CA ALA A 30 3.94 15.38 7.70
C ALA A 30 3.55 15.14 9.17
N ASP A 31 2.35 14.62 9.41
CA ASP A 31 1.89 14.32 10.75
C ASP A 31 2.73 13.19 11.37
N PRO A 32 3.42 13.42 12.51
CA PRO A 32 4.29 12.43 13.14
C PRO A 32 3.52 11.22 13.70
N GLN A 33 2.23 11.37 14.00
CA GLN A 33 1.36 10.27 14.39
C GLN A 33 1.08 9.37 13.18
N LEU A 34 0.75 9.95 12.02
CA LEU A 34 0.55 9.19 10.78
C LEU A 34 1.83 8.47 10.33
N GLN A 35 3.01 9.11 10.49
CA GLN A 35 4.29 8.45 10.23
C GLN A 35 4.51 7.22 11.13
N SER A 36 4.16 7.34 12.42
CA SER A 36 4.30 6.25 13.39
C SER A 36 3.32 5.12 13.11
N GLU A 37 2.08 5.45 12.75
CA GLU A 37 1.06 4.48 12.34
C GLU A 37 1.50 3.72 11.08
N PHE A 38 1.96 4.44 10.05
CA PHE A 38 2.48 3.85 8.82
C PHE A 38 3.62 2.86 9.10
N ALA A 39 4.59 3.25 9.93
CA ALA A 39 5.70 2.39 10.31
C ALA A 39 5.24 1.14 11.07
N ALA A 40 4.23 1.26 11.95
CA ALA A 40 3.71 0.14 12.72
C ALA A 40 2.96 -0.89 11.85
N VAL A 41 2.15 -0.42 10.89
CA VAL A 41 1.43 -1.33 9.97
C VAL A 41 2.41 -2.01 9.01
N LEU A 42 3.42 -1.27 8.51
CA LEU A 42 4.48 -1.85 7.67
C LEU A 42 5.30 -2.90 8.42
N ASP A 43 5.70 -2.63 9.67
CA ASP A 43 6.38 -3.59 10.52
C ASP A 43 5.53 -4.83 10.81
N HIS A 44 4.23 -4.66 11.08
CA HIS A 44 3.29 -5.77 11.26
C HIS A 44 3.25 -6.69 10.05
N VAL A 45 3.13 -6.15 8.83
CA VAL A 45 3.09 -6.97 7.60
C VAL A 45 4.39 -7.73 7.39
N LEU A 46 5.55 -7.07 7.54
CA LEU A 46 6.86 -7.69 7.37
C LEU A 46 7.16 -8.78 8.41
N ASN A 47 6.63 -8.66 9.63
CA ASN A 47 6.79 -9.67 10.67
C ASN A 47 5.75 -10.80 10.62
N THR A 48 4.59 -10.56 9.99
CA THR A 48 3.49 -11.52 9.92
C THR A 48 3.58 -12.40 8.67
N TYR A 49 4.04 -11.84 7.55
CA TYR A 49 4.02 -12.48 6.24
C TYR A 49 5.44 -12.60 5.66
N ALA A 50 5.71 -13.70 4.95
CA ALA A 50 6.94 -13.92 4.21
C ALA A 50 7.03 -13.09 2.90
N VAL A 51 6.84 -11.77 3.01
CA VAL A 51 6.95 -10.81 1.92
C VAL A 51 8.30 -10.10 1.99
N ASP A 52 8.89 -9.81 0.84
CA ASP A 52 10.15 -9.06 0.80
C ASP A 52 9.92 -7.58 1.15
N CYS A 53 10.83 -7.02 1.95
CA CYS A 53 10.76 -5.63 2.38
C CYS A 53 10.86 -4.66 1.19
N GLU A 54 11.73 -4.93 0.22
CA GLU A 54 11.94 -4.10 -0.96
C GLU A 54 10.69 -4.09 -1.84
N SER A 55 10.06 -5.25 -2.08
CA SER A 55 8.79 -5.34 -2.83
C SER A 55 7.68 -4.55 -2.13
N LEU A 56 7.51 -4.71 -0.82
CA LEU A 56 6.48 -3.99 -0.06
C LEU A 56 6.73 -2.48 -0.06
N THR A 57 7.96 -2.03 0.19
CA THR A 57 8.27 -0.59 0.19
C THR A 57 8.09 0.03 -1.19
N THR A 58 8.50 -0.67 -2.25
CA THR A 58 8.34 -0.20 -3.64
C THR A 58 6.86 -0.04 -4.00
N HIS A 59 6.03 -1.00 -3.59
CA HIS A 59 4.58 -0.94 -3.77
C HIS A 59 3.97 0.27 -3.06
N VAL A 60 4.32 0.45 -1.79
CA VAL A 60 3.82 1.58 -0.99
C VAL A 60 4.25 2.94 -1.56
N GLU A 61 5.50 3.06 -2.01
CA GLU A 61 5.98 4.27 -2.69
C GLU A 61 5.20 4.54 -3.99
N ALA A 62 4.85 3.49 -4.74
CA ALA A 62 4.02 3.62 -5.94
C ALA A 62 2.61 4.14 -5.59
N VAL A 63 1.99 3.61 -4.53
CA VAL A 63 0.67 4.06 -4.05
C VAL A 63 0.70 5.53 -3.61
N ALA A 64 1.67 5.91 -2.76
CA ALA A 64 1.83 7.30 -2.32
C ALA A 64 2.07 8.25 -3.51
N ARG A 65 2.89 7.84 -4.49
CA ARG A 65 3.14 8.61 -5.71
C ARG A 65 1.89 8.76 -6.57
N ILE A 66 1.11 7.71 -6.73
CA ILE A 66 -0.16 7.72 -7.45
C ILE A 66 -1.09 8.77 -6.85
N TRP A 67 -1.15 8.84 -5.52
CA TRP A 67 -2.01 9.81 -4.85
C TRP A 67 -1.53 11.25 -4.98
N ARG A 68 -0.22 11.50 -4.78
CA ARG A 68 0.34 12.85 -4.90
C ARG A 68 0.21 13.46 -6.30
N THR A 69 0.16 12.64 -7.34
CA THR A 69 0.26 13.10 -8.73
C THR A 69 -1.09 13.27 -9.43
N ARG A 70 -2.19 12.81 -8.85
CA ARG A 70 -3.49 12.78 -9.51
C ARG A 70 -4.49 13.69 -8.82
N ASP A 71 -5.06 14.57 -9.63
CA ASP A 71 -6.05 15.60 -9.22
C ASP A 71 -7.43 15.02 -8.86
N HIS A 72 -7.70 13.75 -9.23
CA HIS A 72 -9.01 13.12 -9.04
C HIS A 72 -8.91 11.81 -8.26
N GLU A 73 -9.59 11.79 -7.11
CA GLU A 73 -9.69 10.65 -6.20
C GLU A 73 -10.08 9.37 -6.95
N THR A 74 -11.15 9.42 -7.74
CA THR A 74 -11.66 8.25 -8.49
C THR A 74 -10.65 7.67 -9.49
N THR A 75 -9.74 8.48 -10.02
CA THR A 75 -8.76 8.03 -11.00
C THR A 75 -7.55 7.41 -10.31
N ALA A 76 -7.08 8.01 -9.21
CA ALA A 76 -5.98 7.38 -8.50
C ALA A 76 -6.41 6.15 -7.70
N SER A 77 -7.63 6.09 -7.15
CA SER A 77 -8.17 4.87 -6.54
C SER A 77 -8.14 3.68 -7.52
N LYS A 78 -8.58 3.86 -8.78
CA LYS A 78 -8.49 2.82 -9.81
C LYS A 78 -7.07 2.36 -10.11
N HIS A 79 -6.11 3.27 -10.05
CA HIS A 79 -4.72 2.92 -10.30
C HIS A 79 -4.04 2.30 -9.08
N VAL A 80 -4.44 2.71 -7.87
CA VAL A 80 -4.04 2.03 -6.63
C VAL A 80 -4.51 0.58 -6.71
N ASP A 81 -5.77 0.35 -7.08
CA ASP A 81 -6.31 -1.00 -7.31
C ASP A 81 -5.50 -1.78 -8.36
N THR A 82 -5.12 -1.15 -9.48
CA THR A 82 -4.28 -1.79 -10.49
C THR A 82 -2.89 -2.18 -9.96
N VAL A 83 -2.22 -1.31 -9.19
CA VAL A 83 -0.90 -1.65 -8.62
C VAL A 83 -1.02 -2.63 -7.46
N HIS A 84 -2.12 -2.59 -6.71
CA HIS A 84 -2.45 -3.56 -5.67
C HIS A 84 -2.57 -4.96 -6.27
N GLN A 85 -3.40 -5.14 -7.30
CA GLN A 85 -3.53 -6.43 -7.97
C GLN A 85 -2.20 -6.92 -8.58
N ALA A 86 -1.40 -6.01 -9.16
CA ALA A 86 -0.09 -6.35 -9.70
C ALA A 86 0.90 -6.80 -8.61
N PHE A 87 0.91 -6.12 -7.46
CA PHE A 87 1.71 -6.50 -6.30
C PHE A 87 1.28 -7.87 -5.75
N MET A 88 -0.02 -8.08 -5.56
CA MET A 88 -0.57 -9.35 -5.10
C MET A 88 -0.20 -10.50 -6.05
N ALA A 89 -0.26 -10.29 -7.38
CA ALA A 89 0.17 -11.27 -8.36
C ALA A 89 1.69 -11.52 -8.37
N GLU A 90 2.50 -10.55 -7.94
CA GLU A 90 3.96 -10.70 -7.82
C GLU A 90 4.33 -11.54 -6.58
N VAL A 91 3.70 -11.28 -5.45
CA VAL A 91 4.08 -11.88 -4.15
C VAL A 91 3.31 -13.15 -3.82
N CYS A 92 2.10 -13.32 -4.37
CA CYS A 92 1.26 -14.50 -4.18
C CYS A 92 1.22 -15.37 -5.44
N ASP A 93 1.65 -16.63 -5.33
CA ASP A 93 1.74 -17.59 -6.44
C ASP A 93 0.37 -18.04 -6.97
N ASP A 94 -0.67 -17.99 -6.12
CA ASP A 94 -2.04 -18.46 -6.43
C ASP A 94 -3.04 -17.29 -6.58
N TYR A 95 -2.56 -16.06 -6.68
CA TYR A 95 -3.44 -14.90 -6.83
C TYR A 95 -3.93 -14.74 -8.28
N ASP A 96 -5.25 -14.78 -8.48
CA ASP A 96 -5.89 -14.54 -9.77
C ASP A 96 -6.47 -13.10 -9.80
N PRO A 97 -5.87 -12.17 -10.55
CA PRO A 97 -6.32 -10.78 -10.59
C PRO A 97 -7.66 -10.64 -11.32
N VAL A 98 -8.57 -9.86 -10.72
CA VAL A 98 -9.89 -9.58 -11.28
C VAL A 98 -9.82 -8.30 -12.13
N TYR A 99 -9.45 -8.45 -13.41
CA TYR A 99 -9.40 -7.34 -14.39
C TYR A 99 -10.77 -6.96 -14.97
#